data_AF-A0A7C6NMU9-F1
#
_entry.id   AF-A0A7C6NMU9-F1
#
_cell.length_a   1.000
_cell.length_b   1.000
_cell.length_c   1.000
_cell.angle_alpha   90.00
_cell.angle_beta   90.00
_cell.angle_gamma   90.00
#
_symmetry.space_group_name_H-M   'P 1'
#
loop_
_entity.id
_entity.type
_entity.pdbx_description
1 polymer ?
#
loop_
_entity_poly.entity_id
_entity_poly.type
_entity_poly.pdbx_seq_one_letter_code
_entity_poly.pdbx_strand_id
1 'polypeptide(L)'
;MKRLFILPLLLLSSLAALSQDVTGKWSGVLNVQGTRLRIVFNIEKKGETYLSTLDSPDQNVEGIPCNETSFLGNTLKIGVNSIGARYEGTLENDSIKGTFAQMGASFPLILAKTEPEIMPLHRPQEPKPPFPYYTEEVTFTNKRDGVTLAGTLTLPDKKGKYPVVVLISGSGQQDRDEEIKGHKPFLVIADHLARNGIGVLRYDDRGTAHSTGDFSKATTLDLSYDAEAALEYLMGRNEVNKGKIGLMGHSEGGIIAPMVASRNKNVAFIILLAGTGVRGDKLLLMQQKALAIASGIPEEAILENEKLNAPLFHEIVNSTDTVNLRANLMRTLHSALNENDELKKNLTPEQLSEMVKETVNRVMSPWAHFFIKHDPYPVLKKVKCPTLALNGTNDLQVPAKQNLAAIRQAFTESGNKKLTVIELEGLNHLFQESETGLPNEYGVIEETFSPKALDAIMRFICAL
;
A
#
# COMPACT_ATOMS: atom_id res chain seq x y z
N MET A 1 3.40 35.19 -90.37
CA MET A 1 3.69 34.37 -89.18
C MET A 1 3.93 35.29 -87.99
N LYS A 2 2.96 35.41 -87.07
CA LYS A 2 3.14 36.13 -85.80
C LYS A 2 2.75 35.15 -84.69
N ARG A 3 3.73 34.83 -83.83
CA ARG A 3 3.64 33.80 -82.78
C ARG A 3 2.73 34.29 -81.64
N LEU A 4 1.75 33.46 -81.29
CA LEU A 4 0.91 33.61 -80.10
C LEU A 4 1.76 33.25 -78.87
N PHE A 5 1.94 34.20 -77.95
CA PHE A 5 2.48 33.92 -76.62
C PHE A 5 1.30 33.64 -75.68
N ILE A 6 1.18 32.41 -75.20
CA ILE A 6 0.24 32.02 -74.14
C ILE A 6 1.00 32.15 -72.81
N LEU A 7 0.54 33.05 -71.95
CA LEU A 7 1.02 33.23 -70.57
C LEU A 7 0.27 32.23 -69.65
N PRO A 8 0.93 31.40 -68.82
CA PRO A 8 0.23 30.56 -67.88
C PRO A 8 -0.22 31.38 -66.66
N LEU A 9 -1.53 31.35 -66.38
CA LEU A 9 -2.13 31.92 -65.18
C LEU A 9 -1.86 30.96 -64.00
N LEU A 10 -0.90 31.30 -63.15
CA LEU A 10 -0.64 30.61 -61.88
C LEU A 10 -1.76 30.95 -60.88
N LEU A 11 -2.69 30.02 -60.68
CA LEU A 11 -3.62 30.03 -59.55
C LEU A 11 -2.83 29.69 -58.27
N LEU A 12 -2.54 30.70 -57.44
CA LEU A 12 -2.18 30.50 -56.05
C LEU A 12 -3.45 30.10 -55.28
N SER A 13 -3.62 28.81 -55.02
CA SER A 13 -4.54 28.32 -53.99
C SER A 13 -3.92 28.60 -52.61
N SER A 14 -4.39 29.64 -51.94
CA SER A 14 -4.12 29.87 -50.52
C SER A 14 -4.82 28.80 -49.69
N LEU A 15 -4.10 27.74 -49.32
CA LEU A 15 -4.46 26.89 -48.19
C LEU A 15 -4.41 27.77 -46.94
N ALA A 16 -5.56 28.23 -46.48
CA ALA A 16 -5.69 28.73 -45.12
C ALA A 16 -5.34 27.55 -44.20
N ALA A 17 -4.14 27.58 -43.62
CA ALA A 17 -3.84 26.73 -42.48
C ALA A 17 -4.85 27.09 -41.38
N LEU A 18 -5.83 26.21 -41.15
CA LEU A 18 -6.65 26.27 -39.96
C LEU A 18 -5.69 26.17 -38.78
N SER A 19 -5.48 27.28 -38.07
CA SER A 19 -4.84 27.26 -36.77
C SER A 19 -5.67 26.35 -35.88
N GLN A 20 -5.15 25.16 -35.55
CA GLN A 20 -5.79 24.30 -34.56
C GLN A 20 -5.81 25.04 -33.22
N ASP A 21 -6.96 25.03 -32.55
CA ASP A 21 -7.16 25.73 -31.29
C ASP A 21 -7.16 24.72 -30.14
N VAL A 22 -6.21 24.88 -29.22
CA VAL A 22 -6.06 24.03 -28.04
C VAL A 22 -6.89 24.52 -26.85
N THR A 23 -7.63 25.63 -26.97
CA THR A 23 -8.46 26.14 -25.87
C THR A 23 -9.58 25.18 -25.49
N GLY A 24 -9.99 25.29 -24.22
CA GLY A 24 -11.03 24.51 -23.59
C GLY A 24 -10.50 23.56 -22.52
N LYS A 25 -11.40 22.68 -22.08
CA LYS A 25 -11.14 21.67 -21.08
C LYS A 25 -10.62 20.40 -21.75
N TRP A 26 -9.46 19.93 -21.30
CA TRP A 26 -8.82 18.71 -21.76
C TRP A 26 -8.65 17.76 -20.60
N SER A 27 -9.18 16.57 -20.71
CA SER A 27 -9.22 15.60 -19.62
C SER A 27 -8.59 14.28 -20.05
N GLY A 28 -7.89 13.63 -19.13
CA GLY A 28 -7.28 12.32 -19.34
C GLY A 28 -7.15 11.56 -18.03
N VAL A 29 -6.85 10.26 -18.12
CA VAL A 29 -6.58 9.42 -16.94
C VAL A 29 -5.10 9.13 -16.88
N LEU A 30 -4.44 9.69 -15.88
CA LEU A 30 -3.06 9.40 -15.53
C LEU A 30 -3.02 8.11 -14.72
N ASN A 31 -2.27 7.11 -15.17
CA ASN A 31 -2.05 5.89 -14.42
C ASN A 31 -0.68 5.94 -13.73
N VAL A 32 -0.68 6.15 -12.42
CA VAL A 32 0.53 6.18 -11.59
C VAL A 32 0.53 4.96 -10.70
N GLN A 33 1.33 3.96 -11.08
CA GLN A 33 1.52 2.73 -10.29
C GLN A 33 0.17 2.10 -9.86
N GLY A 34 -0.75 1.92 -10.81
CA GLY A 34 -2.08 1.35 -10.57
C GLY A 34 -3.12 2.31 -10.02
N THR A 35 -2.73 3.53 -9.65
CA THR A 35 -3.65 4.60 -9.25
C THR A 35 -4.08 5.37 -10.48
N ARG A 36 -5.39 5.40 -10.75
CA ARG A 36 -5.97 6.13 -11.88
C ARG A 36 -6.45 7.49 -11.40
N LEU A 37 -5.85 8.55 -11.91
CA LEU A 37 -6.17 9.94 -11.56
C LEU A 37 -6.68 10.68 -12.81
N ARG A 38 -7.88 11.26 -12.73
CA ARG A 38 -8.36 12.25 -13.68
C ARG A 38 -7.48 13.48 -13.57
N ILE A 39 -6.89 13.84 -14.69
CA ILE A 39 -6.13 15.06 -14.88
C ILE A 39 -6.91 15.93 -15.86
N VAL A 40 -7.20 17.15 -15.46
CA VAL A 40 -7.92 18.14 -16.27
C VAL A 40 -7.06 19.37 -16.45
N PHE A 41 -6.75 19.72 -17.70
CA PHE A 41 -6.18 21.02 -18.03
C PHE A 41 -7.29 21.92 -18.57
N ASN A 42 -7.51 23.07 -17.93
CA ASN A 42 -8.38 24.12 -18.45
C ASN A 42 -7.51 25.16 -19.13
N ILE A 43 -7.61 25.30 -20.46
CA ILE A 43 -6.73 26.16 -21.25
C ILE A 43 -7.52 27.30 -21.85
N GLU A 44 -7.11 28.53 -21.56
CA GLU A 44 -7.71 29.76 -22.07
C GLU A 44 -6.67 30.55 -22.86
N LYS A 45 -7.09 31.18 -23.96
CA LYS A 45 -6.24 32.08 -24.74
C LYS A 45 -6.43 33.52 -24.27
N LYS A 46 -5.33 34.20 -23.93
CA LYS A 46 -5.31 35.61 -23.51
C LYS A 46 -4.38 36.41 -24.42
N GLY A 47 -4.93 36.88 -25.54
CA GLY A 47 -4.15 37.53 -26.60
C GLY A 47 -3.28 36.52 -27.33
N GLU A 48 -1.96 36.74 -27.35
CA GLU A 48 -0.98 35.84 -27.98
C GLU A 48 -0.48 34.73 -27.03
N THR A 49 -0.89 34.74 -25.75
CA THR A 49 -0.47 33.75 -24.76
C THR A 49 -1.61 32.84 -24.32
N TYR A 50 -1.26 31.73 -23.66
CA TYR A 50 -2.21 30.83 -23.03
C TYR A 50 -2.08 30.92 -21.51
N LEU A 51 -3.22 30.86 -20.84
CA LEU A 51 -3.32 30.60 -19.41
C LEU A 51 -3.89 29.20 -19.23
N SER A 52 -3.41 28.47 -18.23
CA SER A 52 -4.07 27.21 -17.88
C SER A 52 -4.06 26.90 -16.39
N THR A 53 -5.02 26.08 -15.99
CA THR A 53 -5.06 25.44 -14.67
C THR A 53 -5.09 23.93 -14.81
N LEU A 54 -4.68 23.26 -13.75
CA LEU A 54 -4.72 21.82 -13.58
C LEU A 54 -5.71 21.47 -12.45
N ASP A 55 -6.62 20.55 -12.72
CA ASP A 55 -7.48 19.91 -11.72
C ASP A 55 -7.15 18.41 -11.63
N SER A 56 -7.28 17.88 -10.41
CA SER A 56 -7.24 16.46 -10.09
C SER A 56 -8.47 16.11 -9.24
N PRO A 57 -9.65 15.87 -9.87
CA PRO A 57 -10.90 15.62 -9.16
C PRO A 57 -10.83 14.44 -8.19
N ASP A 58 -10.08 13.38 -8.55
CA ASP A 58 -9.89 12.21 -7.68
C ASP A 58 -9.07 12.51 -6.42
N GLN A 59 -8.42 13.67 -6.37
CA GLN A 59 -7.69 14.17 -5.19
C GLN A 59 -8.40 15.35 -4.53
N ASN A 60 -9.59 15.73 -4.98
CA ASN A 60 -10.32 16.94 -4.56
C ASN A 60 -9.46 18.22 -4.67
N VAL A 61 -8.62 18.32 -5.71
CA VAL A 61 -7.82 19.51 -5.99
C VAL A 61 -8.25 20.12 -7.32
N GLU A 62 -8.53 21.41 -7.31
CA GLU A 62 -8.95 22.16 -8.50
C GLU A 62 -8.17 23.48 -8.61
N GLY A 63 -7.98 23.95 -9.84
CA GLY A 63 -7.48 25.29 -10.11
C GLY A 63 -5.98 25.49 -9.86
N ILE A 64 -5.15 24.44 -9.87
CA ILE A 64 -3.70 24.58 -9.70
C ILE A 64 -3.16 25.42 -10.87
N PRO A 65 -2.53 26.59 -10.62
CA PRO A 65 -2.04 27.43 -11.70
C PRO A 65 -0.90 26.75 -12.47
N CYS A 66 -0.99 26.74 -13.80
CA CYS A 66 0.12 26.33 -14.66
C CYS A 66 0.99 27.54 -14.97
N ASN A 67 2.28 27.46 -14.66
CA ASN A 67 3.22 28.57 -14.79
C ASN A 67 3.69 28.77 -16.23
N GLU A 68 3.59 27.73 -17.06
CA GLU A 68 3.97 27.75 -18.46
C GLU A 68 2.89 27.06 -19.28
N THR A 69 2.44 27.68 -20.37
CA THR A 69 1.52 27.07 -21.34
C THR A 69 1.85 27.60 -22.73
N SER A 70 2.21 26.70 -23.64
CA SER A 70 2.52 27.04 -25.02
C SER A 70 1.96 26.02 -25.97
N PHE A 71 1.55 26.48 -27.15
CA PHE A 71 1.06 25.62 -28.22
C PHE A 71 1.68 26.07 -29.54
N LEU A 72 2.58 25.26 -30.10
CA LEU A 72 3.31 25.56 -31.33
C LEU A 72 3.43 24.29 -32.17
N GLY A 73 3.06 24.36 -33.46
CA GLY A 73 3.23 23.24 -34.39
C GLY A 73 2.53 21.95 -33.93
N ASN A 74 1.31 22.08 -33.39
CA ASN A 74 0.52 21.02 -32.75
C ASN A 74 1.07 20.46 -31.43
N THR A 75 2.20 20.95 -30.93
CA THR A 75 2.74 20.54 -29.63
C THR A 75 2.25 21.45 -28.52
N LEU A 76 1.53 20.88 -27.56
CA LEU A 76 1.14 21.51 -26.30
C LEU A 76 2.21 21.22 -25.24
N LYS A 77 2.71 22.27 -24.58
CA LYS A 77 3.56 22.17 -23.39
C LYS A 77 2.94 22.91 -22.23
N ILE A 78 2.85 22.26 -21.07
CA ILE A 78 2.35 22.83 -19.83
C ILE A 78 3.34 22.55 -18.70
N GLY A 79 3.67 23.58 -17.92
CA GLY A 79 4.51 23.47 -16.72
C GLY A 79 3.74 23.85 -15.46
N VAL A 80 3.87 23.05 -14.40
CA VAL A 80 3.21 23.22 -13.10
C VAL A 80 4.26 23.18 -12.00
N ASN A 81 4.89 24.32 -11.73
CA ASN A 81 6.08 24.39 -10.86
C ASN A 81 5.75 24.04 -9.40
N SER A 82 4.54 24.37 -8.93
CA SER A 82 4.09 24.09 -7.56
C SER A 82 4.14 22.61 -7.17
N ILE A 83 4.04 21.72 -8.16
CA ILE A 83 4.10 20.26 -7.96
C ILE A 83 5.26 19.60 -8.72
N GLY A 84 6.15 20.39 -9.31
CA GLY A 84 7.28 19.91 -10.10
C GLY A 84 6.86 19.04 -11.29
N ALA A 85 5.73 19.36 -11.92
CA ALA A 85 5.18 18.59 -13.04
C ALA A 85 5.26 19.34 -14.37
N ARG A 86 5.30 18.57 -15.46
CA ARG A 86 5.21 19.06 -16.84
C ARG A 86 4.42 18.10 -17.71
N TYR A 87 3.72 18.62 -18.70
CA TYR A 87 3.07 17.85 -19.73
C TYR A 87 3.56 18.31 -21.11
N GLU A 88 3.89 17.36 -21.97
CA GLU A 88 4.20 17.63 -23.38
C GLU A 88 3.45 16.62 -24.25
N GLY A 89 2.66 17.10 -25.20
CA GLY A 89 1.87 16.25 -26.08
C GLY A 89 1.59 16.87 -27.44
N THR A 90 1.27 16.02 -28.41
CA THR A 90 0.94 16.43 -29.78
C THR A 90 -0.55 16.27 -30.03
N LEU A 91 -1.18 17.32 -30.53
CA LEU A 91 -2.57 17.32 -30.95
C LEU A 91 -2.71 16.52 -32.26
N GLU A 92 -3.44 15.41 -32.17
CA GLU A 92 -3.81 14.52 -33.26
C GLU A 92 -5.34 14.34 -33.24
N ASN A 93 -6.02 14.92 -34.24
CA ASN A 93 -7.48 14.98 -34.32
C ASN A 93 -8.08 15.64 -33.04
N ASP A 94 -8.96 14.94 -32.33
CA ASP A 94 -9.63 15.41 -31.11
C ASP A 94 -8.91 14.96 -29.81
N SER A 95 -7.65 14.54 -29.91
CA SER A 95 -6.86 14.05 -28.77
C SER A 95 -5.46 14.64 -28.73
N ILE A 96 -4.93 14.87 -27.53
CA ILE A 96 -3.52 15.23 -27.33
C ILE A 96 -2.81 14.03 -26.73
N LYS A 97 -1.95 13.38 -27.52
CA LYS A 97 -1.14 12.26 -27.04
C LYS A 97 0.16 12.82 -26.49
N GLY A 98 0.41 12.59 -25.21
CA GLY A 98 1.58 13.16 -24.56
C GLY A 98 2.07 12.38 -23.37
N THR A 99 3.05 12.99 -22.72
CA THR A 99 3.72 12.48 -21.53
C THR A 99 3.56 13.50 -20.43
N PHE A 100 3.04 13.05 -19.29
CA PHE A 100 3.05 13.77 -18.03
C PHE A 100 4.27 13.33 -17.24
N ALA A 101 5.12 14.26 -16.82
CA ALA A 101 6.31 13.98 -16.03
C ALA A 101 6.27 14.76 -14.72
N GLN A 102 6.63 14.11 -13.62
CA GLN A 102 6.65 14.72 -12.29
C GLN A 102 7.77 14.10 -11.46
N MET A 103 8.58 14.93 -10.79
CA MET A 103 9.64 14.50 -9.88
C MET A 103 10.59 13.42 -10.48
N GLY A 104 10.88 13.51 -11.78
CA GLY A 104 11.76 12.58 -12.50
C GLY A 104 11.08 11.33 -13.09
N ALA A 105 9.83 11.04 -12.73
CA ALA A 105 9.02 9.99 -13.35
C ALA A 105 8.26 10.53 -14.58
N SER A 106 7.97 9.66 -15.56
CA SER A 106 7.22 10.01 -16.78
C SER A 106 6.13 8.97 -17.04
N PHE A 107 4.94 9.43 -17.38
CA PHE A 107 3.75 8.63 -17.58
C PHE A 107 3.05 9.04 -18.89
N PRO A 108 2.57 8.09 -19.69
CA PRO A 108 1.73 8.42 -20.83
C PRO A 108 0.41 9.04 -20.34
N LEU A 109 0.00 10.14 -20.97
CA LEU A 109 -1.27 10.80 -20.71
C LEU A 109 -1.88 11.27 -22.03
N ILE A 110 -3.02 10.68 -22.37
CA ILE A 110 -3.83 11.07 -23.52
C ILE A 110 -4.95 11.97 -23.00
N LEU A 111 -5.03 13.18 -23.54
CA LEU A 111 -6.09 14.14 -23.24
C LEU A 111 -7.13 14.17 -24.36
N ALA A 112 -8.39 14.31 -23.99
CA ALA A 112 -9.51 14.54 -24.90
C ALA A 112 -10.42 15.66 -24.37
N LYS A 113 -11.25 16.26 -25.22
CA LYS A 113 -12.22 17.30 -24.80
C LYS A 113 -13.42 16.75 -24.00
N THR A 114 -13.56 15.43 -23.94
CA THR A 114 -14.55 14.74 -23.11
C THR A 114 -13.96 14.39 -21.76
N GLU A 115 -14.72 14.56 -20.68
CA GLU A 115 -14.34 13.95 -19.41
C GLU A 115 -14.27 12.43 -19.58
N PRO A 116 -13.14 11.79 -19.24
CA PRO A 116 -13.07 10.35 -19.28
C PRO A 116 -14.00 9.79 -18.20
N GLU A 117 -14.89 8.89 -18.59
CA GLU A 117 -15.54 8.01 -17.62
C GLU A 117 -14.45 7.16 -16.96
N ILE A 118 -14.13 7.47 -15.69
CA ILE A 118 -13.52 6.44 -14.85
C ILE A 118 -14.65 5.44 -14.59
N MET A 119 -14.62 4.32 -15.31
CA MET A 119 -15.42 3.17 -14.90
C MET A 119 -15.09 2.90 -13.42
N PRO A 120 -16.09 2.91 -12.52
CA PRO A 120 -15.85 2.66 -11.12
C PRO A 120 -15.12 1.33 -10.97
N LEU A 121 -14.17 1.28 -10.05
CA LEU A 121 -13.41 0.06 -9.78
C LEU A 121 -14.40 -1.08 -9.52
N HIS A 122 -14.34 -2.12 -10.35
CA HIS A 122 -15.18 -3.28 -10.17
C HIS A 122 -14.61 -4.11 -9.02
N ARG A 123 -15.39 -4.24 -7.95
CA ARG A 123 -15.06 -5.00 -6.73
C ARG A 123 -16.15 -6.05 -6.48
N PRO A 124 -16.19 -7.13 -7.27
CA PRO A 124 -17.30 -8.08 -7.26
C PRO A 124 -17.46 -8.81 -5.92
N GLN A 125 -16.40 -8.86 -5.11
CA GLN A 125 -16.40 -9.51 -3.80
C GLN A 125 -16.83 -8.59 -2.66
N GLU A 126 -16.95 -7.27 -2.86
CA GLU A 126 -17.38 -6.36 -1.81
C GLU A 126 -18.86 -6.66 -1.45
N PRO A 127 -19.15 -7.11 -0.23
CA PRO A 127 -20.49 -7.55 0.14
C PRO A 127 -21.46 -6.36 0.19
N LYS A 128 -22.69 -6.57 -0.28
CA LYS A 128 -23.73 -5.53 -0.32
C LYS A 128 -24.92 -5.92 0.56
N PRO A 129 -25.57 -4.96 1.23
CA PRO A 129 -26.78 -5.22 1.98
C PRO A 129 -27.95 -5.59 1.04
N PRO A 130 -28.99 -6.29 1.55
CA PRO A 130 -29.09 -6.79 2.92
C PRO A 130 -28.14 -7.97 3.17
N PHE A 131 -27.43 -7.94 4.30
CA PHE A 131 -26.54 -9.02 4.70
C PHE A 131 -27.34 -10.19 5.29
N PRO A 132 -26.93 -11.45 5.05
CA PRO A 132 -27.58 -12.62 5.64
C PRO A 132 -27.11 -12.89 7.08
N TYR A 133 -26.47 -11.92 7.72
CA TYR A 133 -25.87 -12.01 9.05
C TYR A 133 -26.08 -10.69 9.80
N TYR A 134 -25.79 -10.70 11.10
CA TYR A 134 -25.90 -9.52 11.96
C TYR A 134 -24.59 -8.75 12.02
N THR A 135 -24.68 -7.42 12.03
CA THR A 135 -23.54 -6.50 12.23
C THR A 135 -23.87 -5.50 13.31
N GLU A 136 -22.91 -5.19 14.16
CA GLU A 136 -23.01 -4.19 15.23
C GLU A 136 -21.76 -3.32 15.24
N GLU A 137 -21.95 -2.01 15.29
CA GLU A 137 -20.88 -1.06 15.58
C GLU A 137 -20.54 -1.11 17.07
N VAL A 138 -19.25 -1.25 17.37
CA VAL A 138 -18.76 -1.47 18.73
C VAL A 138 -17.59 -0.57 19.05
N THR A 139 -17.40 -0.31 20.34
CA THR A 139 -16.19 0.35 20.86
C THR A 139 -15.66 -0.42 22.05
N PHE A 140 -14.34 -0.47 22.19
CA PHE A 140 -13.67 -1.05 23.35
C PHE A 140 -12.40 -0.27 23.68
N THR A 141 -11.94 -0.38 24.93
CA THR A 141 -10.83 0.45 25.42
C THR A 141 -9.61 -0.41 25.70
N ASN A 142 -8.48 -0.08 25.08
CA ASN A 142 -7.17 -0.49 25.58
C ASN A 142 -6.89 0.31 26.86
N LYS A 143 -7.12 -0.33 28.01
CA LYS A 143 -7.00 0.29 29.33
C LYS A 143 -5.57 0.67 29.70
N ARG A 144 -4.56 0.02 29.10
CA ARG A 144 -3.14 0.32 29.35
C ARG A 144 -2.80 1.73 28.88
N ASP A 145 -3.29 2.09 27.69
CA ASP A 145 -2.91 3.33 27.00
C ASP A 145 -4.04 4.38 27.04
N GLY A 146 -5.23 4.03 27.53
CA GLY A 146 -6.40 4.90 27.55
C GLY A 146 -7.00 5.15 26.16
N VAL A 147 -6.70 4.28 25.19
CA VAL A 147 -7.16 4.39 23.80
C VAL A 147 -8.49 3.67 23.65
N THR A 148 -9.50 4.36 23.15
CA THR A 148 -10.75 3.76 22.69
C THR A 148 -10.66 3.43 21.20
N LEU A 149 -10.92 2.18 20.88
CA LEU A 149 -10.92 1.61 19.54
C LEU A 149 -12.35 1.39 19.09
N ALA A 150 -12.66 1.81 17.86
CA ALA A 150 -13.94 1.59 17.20
C ALA A 150 -13.85 0.42 16.24
N GLY A 151 -14.95 -0.31 16.06
CA GLY A 151 -14.96 -1.46 15.16
C GLY A 151 -16.35 -1.97 14.83
N THR A 152 -16.39 -3.07 14.09
CA THR A 152 -17.62 -3.75 13.70
C THR A 152 -17.54 -5.22 14.13
N LEU A 153 -18.51 -5.66 14.92
CA LEU A 153 -18.72 -7.07 15.25
C LEU A 153 -19.73 -7.66 14.27
N THR A 154 -19.29 -8.61 13.47
CA THR A 154 -20.12 -9.38 12.52
C THR A 154 -20.39 -10.76 13.11
N LEU A 155 -21.65 -11.17 13.18
CA LEU A 155 -22.07 -12.46 13.75
C LEU A 155 -23.05 -13.15 12.80
N PRO A 156 -23.05 -14.50 12.70
CA PRO A 156 -24.01 -15.22 11.85
C PRO A 156 -25.47 -14.90 12.18
N ASP A 157 -25.80 -14.69 13.46
CA ASP A 157 -27.09 -14.15 13.93
C ASP A 157 -26.85 -13.31 15.20
N LYS A 158 -27.84 -12.49 15.58
CA LYS A 158 -27.84 -11.74 16.85
C LYS A 158 -27.90 -12.67 18.07
N LYS A 159 -28.49 -13.88 17.95
CA LYS A 159 -28.56 -14.87 19.03
C LYS A 159 -27.70 -16.07 18.72
N GLY A 160 -26.86 -16.48 19.66
CA GLY A 160 -26.08 -17.71 19.53
C GLY A 160 -24.85 -17.74 20.43
N LYS A 161 -23.94 -18.68 20.15
CA LYS A 161 -22.61 -18.81 20.76
C LYS A 161 -21.60 -19.15 19.68
N TYR A 162 -21.08 -18.13 19.02
CA TYR A 162 -20.26 -18.30 17.82
C TYR A 162 -18.77 -18.36 18.14
N PRO A 163 -17.98 -19.22 17.46
CA PRO A 163 -16.55 -18.97 17.36
C PRO A 163 -16.34 -17.58 16.71
N VAL A 164 -15.34 -16.83 17.17
CA VAL A 164 -15.07 -15.48 16.65
C VAL A 164 -13.61 -15.30 16.33
N VAL A 165 -13.30 -14.62 15.23
CA VAL A 165 -11.94 -14.23 14.87
C VAL A 165 -11.79 -12.72 14.95
N VAL A 166 -10.73 -12.24 15.61
CA VAL A 166 -10.33 -10.83 15.54
C VAL A 166 -9.39 -10.66 14.35
N LEU A 167 -9.69 -9.73 13.43
CA LEU A 167 -8.78 -9.37 12.34
C LEU A 167 -7.86 -8.23 12.79
N ILE A 168 -6.57 -8.36 12.47
CA ILE A 168 -5.50 -7.44 12.88
C ILE A 168 -4.77 -6.99 11.61
N SER A 169 -4.84 -5.70 11.32
CA SER A 169 -4.30 -5.06 10.12
C SER A 169 -2.78 -5.15 10.00
N GLY A 170 -2.28 -4.92 8.79
CA GLY A 170 -0.86 -4.74 8.50
C GLY A 170 -0.32 -3.37 8.95
N SER A 171 0.85 -3.01 8.41
CA SER A 171 1.54 -1.79 8.80
C SER A 171 0.90 -0.52 8.23
N GLY A 172 0.99 0.57 8.99
CA GLY A 172 0.42 1.87 8.64
C GLY A 172 -0.93 2.11 9.33
N GLN A 173 -1.55 3.25 9.03
CA GLN A 173 -2.88 3.57 9.54
C GLN A 173 -3.94 2.86 8.67
N GLN A 174 -4.64 1.88 9.23
CA GLN A 174 -5.71 1.17 8.53
C GLN A 174 -7.05 1.36 9.25
N ASP A 175 -8.12 1.40 8.45
CA ASP A 175 -9.46 1.22 8.99
C ASP A 175 -9.73 -0.27 9.25
N ARG A 176 -10.88 -0.58 9.85
CA ARG A 176 -11.30 -1.95 10.13
C ARG A 176 -11.43 -2.86 8.90
N ASP A 177 -11.50 -2.29 7.70
CA ASP A 177 -11.66 -3.04 6.45
C ASP A 177 -10.33 -3.34 5.77
N GLU A 178 -9.23 -2.80 6.32
CA GLU A 178 -7.89 -2.79 5.72
C GLU A 178 -7.94 -2.22 4.30
N GLU A 179 -8.61 -1.06 4.16
CA GLU A 179 -8.86 -0.49 2.84
C GLU A 179 -7.54 -0.06 2.15
N ILE A 180 -7.22 -0.73 1.03
CA ILE A 180 -6.04 -0.44 0.23
C ILE A 180 -6.38 -0.46 -1.26
N LYS A 181 -6.09 0.64 -1.97
CA LYS A 181 -6.35 0.77 -3.42
C LYS A 181 -7.80 0.38 -3.83
N GLY A 182 -8.78 0.73 -2.98
CA GLY A 182 -10.20 0.44 -3.18
C GLY A 182 -10.58 -1.02 -2.94
N HIS A 183 -9.73 -1.81 -2.29
CA HIS A 183 -10.03 -3.17 -1.82
C HIS A 183 -10.24 -3.17 -0.32
N LYS A 184 -11.21 -3.96 0.14
CA LYS A 184 -11.56 -4.15 1.57
C LYS A 184 -11.42 -5.62 1.97
N PRO A 185 -10.19 -6.17 2.04
CA PRO A 185 -9.96 -7.59 2.25
C PRO A 185 -10.57 -8.09 3.57
N PHE A 186 -10.52 -7.29 4.64
CA PHE A 186 -11.11 -7.72 5.92
C PHE A 186 -12.63 -7.76 5.87
N LEU A 187 -13.27 -6.95 5.03
CA LEU A 187 -14.72 -7.04 4.78
C LEU A 187 -15.11 -8.29 4.03
N VAL A 188 -14.34 -8.68 3.01
CA VAL A 188 -14.54 -9.93 2.27
C VAL A 188 -14.35 -11.15 3.18
N ILE A 189 -13.31 -11.15 4.01
CA ILE A 189 -13.07 -12.21 4.99
C ILE A 189 -14.23 -12.27 6.01
N ALA A 190 -14.69 -11.12 6.52
CA ALA A 190 -15.79 -11.08 7.48
C ALA A 190 -17.11 -11.61 6.90
N ASP A 191 -17.47 -11.22 5.68
CA ASP A 191 -18.65 -11.75 4.98
C ASP A 191 -18.56 -13.27 4.78
N HIS A 192 -17.41 -13.75 4.29
CA HIS A 192 -17.21 -15.17 4.05
C HIS A 192 -17.31 -16.00 5.34
N LEU A 193 -16.65 -15.58 6.42
CA LEU A 193 -16.68 -16.29 7.70
C LEU A 193 -18.06 -16.24 8.36
N ALA A 194 -18.75 -15.09 8.33
CA ALA A 194 -20.08 -14.93 8.93
C ALA A 194 -21.13 -15.80 8.25
N ARG A 195 -21.12 -15.87 6.91
CA ARG A 195 -21.98 -16.79 6.13
C ARG A 195 -21.75 -18.26 6.48
N ASN A 196 -20.57 -18.59 6.99
CA ASN A 196 -20.16 -19.95 7.37
C ASN A 196 -20.14 -20.18 8.89
N GLY A 197 -20.87 -19.38 9.67
CA GLY A 197 -21.11 -19.66 11.09
C GLY A 197 -20.01 -19.16 12.04
N ILE A 198 -19.08 -18.35 11.57
CA ILE A 198 -17.98 -17.77 12.36
C ILE A 198 -18.16 -16.25 12.47
N GLY A 199 -18.19 -15.72 13.69
CA GLY A 199 -18.20 -14.28 13.89
C GLY A 199 -16.83 -13.64 13.63
N VAL A 200 -16.82 -12.36 13.32
CA VAL A 200 -15.58 -11.61 13.06
C VAL A 200 -15.65 -10.24 13.73
N LEU A 201 -14.62 -9.90 14.50
CA LEU A 201 -14.41 -8.55 15.01
C LEU A 201 -13.30 -7.89 14.18
N ARG A 202 -13.62 -6.73 13.62
CA ARG A 202 -12.69 -5.85 12.93
C ARG A 202 -12.70 -4.50 13.61
N TYR A 203 -11.57 -3.80 13.65
CA TYR A 203 -11.46 -2.52 14.35
C TYR A 203 -10.51 -1.58 13.64
N ASP A 204 -10.77 -0.28 13.78
CA ASP A 204 -9.92 0.78 13.23
C ASP A 204 -8.68 0.91 14.10
N ASP A 205 -7.51 1.07 13.48
CA ASP A 205 -6.27 1.27 14.23
C ASP A 205 -6.33 2.52 15.11
N ARG A 206 -5.56 2.53 16.21
CA ARG A 206 -5.47 3.71 17.08
C ARG A 206 -5.15 4.98 16.27
N GLY A 207 -5.87 6.06 16.52
CA GLY A 207 -5.72 7.33 15.80
C GLY A 207 -6.18 7.32 14.35
N THR A 208 -6.93 6.30 13.92
CA THR A 208 -7.44 6.14 12.56
C THR A 208 -8.96 6.01 12.56
N ALA A 209 -9.62 6.55 11.53
CA ALA A 209 -11.06 6.56 11.38
C ALA A 209 -11.80 6.98 12.67
N HIS A 210 -12.53 6.07 13.33
CA HIS A 210 -13.30 6.40 14.53
C HIS A 210 -12.57 6.06 15.85
N SER A 211 -11.38 5.48 15.79
CA SER A 211 -10.55 5.19 16.95
C SER A 211 -9.80 6.43 17.43
N THR A 212 -9.75 6.60 18.76
CA THR A 212 -8.93 7.64 19.41
C THR A 212 -7.44 7.27 19.42
N GLY A 213 -6.58 8.17 19.89
CA GLY A 213 -5.15 7.91 20.10
C GLY A 213 -4.26 8.54 19.03
N ASP A 214 -2.98 8.16 19.03
CA ASP A 214 -1.95 8.71 18.13
C ASP A 214 -1.09 7.57 17.59
N PHE A 215 -1.30 7.22 16.32
CA PHE A 215 -0.57 6.16 15.63
C PHE A 215 0.94 6.48 15.52
N SER A 216 1.31 7.75 15.36
CA SER A 216 2.71 8.15 15.13
C SER A 216 3.65 7.84 16.30
N LYS A 217 3.07 7.66 17.50
CA LYS A 217 3.78 7.31 18.74
C LYS A 217 3.81 5.81 19.03
N ALA A 218 3.06 5.01 18.27
CA ALA A 218 2.86 3.60 18.56
C ALA A 218 3.99 2.73 17.99
N THR A 219 4.24 1.62 18.69
CA THR A 219 5.06 0.51 18.19
C THR A 219 4.19 -0.71 17.92
N THR A 220 4.69 -1.70 17.18
CA THR A 220 4.02 -3.01 17.01
C THR A 220 3.65 -3.64 18.36
N LEU A 221 4.46 -3.44 19.40
CA LEU A 221 4.15 -3.92 20.74
C LEU A 221 2.91 -3.22 21.33
N ASP A 222 2.77 -1.91 21.13
CA ASP A 222 1.59 -1.16 21.60
C ASP A 222 0.33 -1.61 20.87
N LEU A 223 0.42 -1.80 19.55
CA LEU A 223 -0.66 -2.35 18.73
C LEU A 223 -1.05 -3.77 19.17
N SER A 224 -0.12 -4.55 19.72
CA SER A 224 -0.46 -5.86 20.30
C SER A 224 -1.34 -5.78 21.55
N TYR A 225 -1.29 -4.68 22.29
CA TYR A 225 -2.21 -4.45 23.41
C TYR A 225 -3.59 -3.98 22.94
N ASP A 226 -3.71 -3.37 21.75
CA ASP A 226 -4.99 -3.07 21.12
C ASP A 226 -5.72 -4.35 20.69
N ALA A 227 -5.00 -5.25 20.02
CA ALA A 227 -5.52 -6.57 19.66
C ALA A 227 -5.92 -7.39 20.90
N GLU A 228 -5.15 -7.29 21.99
CA GLU A 228 -5.49 -7.92 23.27
C GLU A 228 -6.75 -7.31 23.90
N ALA A 229 -6.98 -6.00 23.80
CA ALA A 229 -8.21 -5.35 24.24
C ALA A 229 -9.43 -5.81 23.42
N ALA A 230 -9.27 -6.07 22.12
CA ALA A 230 -10.32 -6.64 21.27
C ALA A 230 -10.72 -8.06 21.73
N LEU A 231 -9.73 -8.89 22.08
CA LEU A 231 -9.96 -10.21 22.67
C LEU A 231 -10.69 -10.09 24.03
N GLU A 232 -10.25 -9.20 24.91
CA GLU A 232 -10.90 -8.96 26.21
C GLU A 232 -12.36 -8.50 26.07
N TYR A 233 -12.63 -7.63 25.10
CA TYR A 233 -13.97 -7.21 24.76
C TYR A 233 -14.87 -8.40 24.39
N LEU A 234 -14.40 -9.28 23.51
CA LEU A 234 -15.13 -10.48 23.10
C LEU A 234 -15.36 -11.47 24.26
N MET A 235 -14.41 -11.58 25.20
CA MET A 235 -14.57 -12.40 26.41
C MET A 235 -15.73 -11.93 27.31
N GLY A 236 -16.15 -10.66 27.18
CA GLY A 236 -17.31 -10.09 27.86
C GLY A 236 -18.65 -10.34 27.16
N ARG A 237 -18.66 -10.74 25.89
CA ARG A 237 -19.89 -10.87 25.08
C ARG A 237 -20.61 -12.20 25.32
N ASN A 238 -21.95 -12.15 25.32
CA ASN A 238 -22.79 -13.33 25.52
C ASN A 238 -22.99 -14.12 24.23
N GLU A 239 -22.81 -13.52 23.06
CA GLU A 239 -23.00 -14.17 21.78
C GLU A 239 -21.75 -14.94 21.31
N VAL A 240 -20.65 -14.78 22.05
CA VAL A 240 -19.32 -15.33 21.72
C VAL A 240 -19.06 -16.62 22.50
N ASN A 241 -18.57 -17.63 21.81
CA ASN A 241 -17.98 -18.81 22.42
C ASN A 241 -16.56 -18.50 22.88
N LYS A 242 -16.42 -18.23 24.18
CA LYS A 242 -15.15 -17.80 24.82
C LYS A 242 -14.00 -18.80 24.68
N GLY A 243 -14.29 -20.08 24.42
CA GLY A 243 -13.28 -21.11 24.18
C GLY A 243 -12.83 -21.22 22.72
N LYS A 244 -13.44 -20.44 21.80
CA LYS A 244 -13.19 -20.48 20.36
C LYS A 244 -12.97 -19.07 19.78
N ILE A 245 -12.16 -18.25 20.45
CA ILE A 245 -11.74 -16.95 19.92
C ILE A 245 -10.35 -17.07 19.29
N GLY A 246 -10.24 -16.79 17.99
CA GLY A 246 -8.98 -16.77 17.25
C GLY A 246 -8.50 -15.36 16.92
N LEU A 247 -7.23 -15.23 16.57
CA LEU A 247 -6.67 -13.99 16.00
C LEU A 247 -6.18 -14.27 14.59
N MET A 248 -6.50 -13.40 13.63
CA MET A 248 -6.01 -13.46 12.27
C MET A 248 -5.33 -12.14 11.94
N GLY A 249 -4.04 -12.20 11.65
CA GLY A 249 -3.24 -11.01 11.41
C GLY A 249 -2.62 -11.01 10.02
N HIS A 250 -2.74 -9.89 9.31
CA HIS A 250 -2.13 -9.68 8.01
C HIS A 250 -0.83 -8.88 8.12
N SER A 251 0.24 -9.30 7.45
CA SER A 251 1.53 -8.61 7.43
C SER A 251 2.07 -8.35 8.85
N GLU A 252 2.12 -7.09 9.31
CA GLU A 252 2.46 -6.75 10.71
C GLU A 252 1.49 -7.37 11.73
N GLY A 253 0.20 -7.51 11.41
CA GLY A 253 -0.76 -8.28 12.20
C GLY A 253 -0.32 -9.73 12.43
N GLY A 254 0.42 -10.31 11.47
CA GLY A 254 1.05 -11.63 11.59
C GLY A 254 2.19 -11.71 12.61
N ILE A 255 2.73 -10.56 13.05
CA ILE A 255 3.64 -10.44 14.20
C ILE A 255 2.83 -10.26 15.49
N ILE A 256 1.80 -9.43 15.44
CA ILE A 256 0.96 -9.08 16.59
C ILE A 256 0.18 -10.29 17.12
N ALA A 257 -0.44 -11.10 16.27
CA ALA A 257 -1.22 -12.26 16.71
C ALA A 257 -0.38 -13.26 17.56
N PRO A 258 0.84 -13.67 17.15
CA PRO A 258 1.74 -14.43 18.01
C PRO A 258 2.12 -13.74 19.31
N MET A 259 2.35 -12.42 19.31
CA MET A 259 2.66 -11.67 20.54
C MET A 259 1.57 -11.84 21.58
N VAL A 260 0.30 -11.68 21.19
CA VAL A 260 -0.86 -11.87 22.07
C VAL A 260 -1.01 -13.34 22.47
N ALA A 261 -1.00 -14.26 21.51
CA ALA A 261 -1.17 -15.70 21.77
C ALA A 261 -0.07 -16.31 22.66
N SER A 262 1.14 -15.73 22.65
CA SER A 262 2.25 -16.18 23.49
C SER A 262 2.08 -15.85 24.97
N ARG A 263 1.25 -14.85 25.31
CA ARG A 263 1.02 -14.39 26.69
C ARG A 263 -0.43 -14.52 27.16
N ASN A 264 -1.38 -14.76 26.25
CA ASN A 264 -2.80 -14.88 26.56
C ASN A 264 -3.36 -16.25 26.18
N LYS A 265 -3.71 -17.04 27.20
CA LYS A 265 -4.22 -18.42 27.03
C LYS A 265 -5.65 -18.50 26.49
N ASN A 266 -6.36 -17.38 26.41
CA ASN A 266 -7.73 -17.35 25.85
C ASN A 266 -7.74 -17.35 24.32
N VAL A 267 -6.57 -17.21 23.67
CA VAL A 267 -6.46 -17.34 22.21
C VAL A 267 -6.52 -18.81 21.81
N ALA A 268 -7.61 -19.22 21.18
CA ALA A 268 -7.87 -20.59 20.78
C ALA A 268 -7.03 -21.03 19.57
N PHE A 269 -6.73 -20.11 18.64
CA PHE A 269 -5.86 -20.34 17.47
C PHE A 269 -5.39 -19.01 16.89
N ILE A 270 -4.36 -19.05 16.04
CA ILE A 270 -3.95 -17.89 15.23
C ILE A 270 -3.82 -18.23 13.75
N ILE A 271 -4.06 -17.24 12.89
CA ILE A 271 -3.86 -17.31 11.45
C ILE A 271 -2.94 -16.15 11.04
N LEU A 272 -1.81 -16.49 10.42
CA LEU A 272 -0.82 -15.53 9.95
C LEU A 272 -0.97 -15.40 8.44
N LEU A 273 -1.54 -14.29 7.97
CA LEU A 273 -1.66 -13.96 6.56
C LEU A 273 -0.46 -13.11 6.16
N ALA A 274 0.42 -13.64 5.32
CA ALA A 274 1.67 -12.98 4.96
C ALA A 274 2.50 -12.56 6.19
N GLY A 275 2.52 -13.40 7.22
CA GLY A 275 3.18 -13.11 8.50
C GLY A 275 4.69 -13.32 8.45
N THR A 276 5.42 -12.58 9.29
CA THR A 276 6.88 -12.56 9.26
C THR A 276 7.48 -13.63 10.18
N GLY A 277 8.48 -14.36 9.68
CA GLY A 277 9.22 -15.38 10.44
C GLY A 277 10.65 -14.97 10.78
N VAL A 278 11.12 -13.86 10.19
CA VAL A 278 12.50 -13.38 10.28
C VAL A 278 12.54 -11.97 10.88
N ARG A 279 13.69 -11.58 11.44
CA ARG A 279 13.88 -10.26 12.05
C ARG A 279 13.70 -9.12 11.03
N GLY A 280 13.16 -7.99 11.50
CA GLY A 280 12.74 -6.88 10.64
C GLY A 280 13.84 -6.29 9.74
N ASP A 281 15.08 -6.14 10.23
CA ASP A 281 16.22 -5.71 9.40
C ASP A 281 16.42 -6.59 8.17
N LYS A 282 16.32 -7.91 8.34
CA LYS A 282 16.47 -8.88 7.24
C LYS A 282 15.26 -8.89 6.34
N LEU A 283 14.06 -8.81 6.91
CA LEU A 283 12.82 -8.74 6.14
C LEU A 283 12.82 -7.52 5.21
N LEU A 284 13.12 -6.33 5.73
CA LEU A 284 13.10 -5.10 4.94
C LEU A 284 14.11 -5.11 3.79
N LEU A 285 15.29 -5.71 3.99
CA LEU A 285 16.28 -5.89 2.91
C LEU A 285 15.77 -6.89 1.85
N MET A 286 15.17 -8.00 2.28
CA MET A 286 14.57 -8.98 1.35
C MET A 286 13.43 -8.37 0.54
N GLN A 287 12.55 -7.60 1.19
CA GLN A 287 11.45 -6.88 0.56
C GLN A 287 11.95 -5.88 -0.49
N GLN A 288 12.93 -5.03 -0.13
CA GLN A 288 13.50 -4.06 -1.06
C GLN A 288 14.10 -4.74 -2.29
N LYS A 289 14.87 -5.81 -2.08
CA LYS A 289 15.48 -6.58 -3.17
C LYS A 289 14.42 -7.21 -4.08
N ALA A 290 13.41 -7.87 -3.50
CA ALA A 290 12.35 -8.55 -4.26
C ALA A 290 11.56 -7.56 -5.13
N LEU A 291 11.16 -6.42 -4.56
CA LEU A 291 10.47 -5.36 -5.29
C LEU A 291 11.33 -4.77 -6.42
N ALA A 292 12.63 -4.55 -6.17
CA ALA A 292 13.54 -3.99 -7.17
C ALA A 292 13.76 -4.95 -8.35
N ILE A 293 13.94 -6.25 -8.08
CA ILE A 293 14.05 -7.29 -9.12
C ILE A 293 12.77 -7.32 -9.97
N ALA A 294 11.60 -7.38 -9.33
CA ALA A 294 10.32 -7.41 -10.04
C ALA A 294 10.05 -6.14 -10.85
N SER A 295 10.59 -4.99 -10.41
CA SER A 295 10.50 -3.71 -11.12
C SER A 295 11.53 -3.56 -12.25
N GLY A 296 12.36 -4.58 -12.52
CA GLY A 296 13.38 -4.55 -13.57
C GLY A 296 14.58 -3.63 -13.26
N ILE A 297 14.83 -3.34 -11.98
CA ILE A 297 15.99 -2.54 -11.57
C ILE A 297 17.27 -3.36 -11.78
N PRO A 298 18.32 -2.80 -12.41
CA PRO A 298 19.60 -3.50 -12.62
C PRO A 298 20.24 -3.96 -11.32
N GLU A 299 20.93 -5.12 -11.36
CA GLU A 299 21.55 -5.73 -10.18
C GLU A 299 22.55 -4.80 -9.50
N GLU A 300 23.31 -4.02 -10.27
CA GLU A 300 24.26 -3.04 -9.75
C GLU A 300 23.58 -1.97 -8.88
N ALA A 301 22.43 -1.46 -9.32
CA ALA A 301 21.67 -0.46 -8.57
C ALA A 301 21.02 -1.05 -7.30
N ILE A 302 20.67 -2.35 -7.32
CA ILE A 302 20.18 -3.07 -6.13
C ILE A 302 21.31 -3.20 -5.11
N LEU A 303 22.50 -3.60 -5.55
CA LEU A 303 23.68 -3.73 -4.68
C LEU A 303 24.08 -2.39 -4.06
N GLU A 304 24.01 -1.29 -4.81
CA GLU A 304 24.25 0.06 -4.28
C GLU A 304 23.23 0.44 -3.20
N ASN A 305 21.94 0.15 -3.40
CA ASN A 305 20.92 0.38 -2.37
C ASN A 305 21.13 -0.49 -1.12
N GLU A 306 21.54 -1.75 -1.28
CA GLU A 306 21.86 -2.63 -0.16
C GLU A 306 23.05 -2.10 0.66
N LYS A 307 24.08 -1.54 0.01
CA LYS A 307 25.23 -0.89 0.68
C LYS A 307 24.81 0.33 1.51
N LEU A 308 23.74 1.03 1.14
CA LEU A 308 23.20 2.15 1.89
C LEU A 308 22.38 1.69 3.10
N ASN A 309 21.46 0.73 2.90
CA ASN A 309 20.47 0.37 3.92
C ASN A 309 20.96 -0.67 4.93
N ALA A 310 21.79 -1.64 4.52
CA ALA A 310 22.24 -2.71 5.42
C ALA A 310 23.08 -2.19 6.62
N PRO A 311 24.03 -1.26 6.45
CA PRO A 311 24.77 -0.69 7.58
C PRO A 311 23.86 0.10 8.54
N LEU A 312 22.88 0.82 8.00
CA LEU A 312 21.91 1.60 8.79
C LEU A 312 21.10 0.66 9.70
N PHE A 313 20.54 -0.42 9.15
CA PHE A 313 19.79 -1.39 9.94
C PHE A 313 20.68 -2.16 10.92
N HIS A 314 21.92 -2.47 10.55
CA HIS A 314 22.90 -3.10 11.45
C HIS A 314 23.20 -2.22 12.66
N GLU A 315 23.45 -0.92 12.46
CA GLU A 315 23.66 0.05 13.54
C GLU A 315 22.43 0.13 14.45
N ILE A 316 21.23 0.21 13.88
CA ILE A 316 19.97 0.20 14.66
C ILE A 316 19.93 -1.05 15.54
N VAL A 317 20.05 -2.25 14.95
CA VAL A 317 19.93 -3.52 15.68
C VAL A 317 20.93 -3.65 16.83
N ASN A 318 22.20 -3.27 16.61
CA ASN A 318 23.28 -3.54 17.55
C ASN A 318 23.56 -2.39 18.53
N SER A 319 23.06 -1.18 18.27
CA SER A 319 23.36 -0.03 19.13
C SER A 319 22.68 -0.16 20.49
N THR A 320 23.51 -0.09 21.53
CA THR A 320 23.13 0.12 22.93
C THR A 320 23.13 1.60 23.32
N ASP A 321 23.76 2.46 22.51
CA ASP A 321 23.84 3.91 22.72
C ASP A 321 22.64 4.61 22.08
N THR A 322 21.51 4.57 22.79
CA THR A 322 20.28 5.22 22.35
C THR A 322 20.38 6.75 22.31
N VAL A 323 21.34 7.35 23.03
CA VAL A 323 21.54 8.81 23.09
C VAL A 323 22.17 9.31 21.79
N ASN A 324 23.24 8.64 21.33
CA ASN A 324 23.97 9.07 20.14
C ASN A 324 23.56 8.34 18.85
N LEU A 325 22.66 7.35 18.92
CA LEU A 325 22.23 6.56 17.76
C LEU A 325 21.85 7.44 16.57
N ARG A 326 21.05 8.49 16.77
CA ARG A 326 20.64 9.39 15.69
C ARG A 326 21.84 10.05 14.99
N ALA A 327 22.80 10.55 15.76
CA ALA A 327 23.99 11.19 15.22
C ALA A 327 24.88 10.18 14.48
N ASN A 328 24.99 8.95 15.01
CA ASN A 328 25.71 7.86 14.35
C ASN A 328 25.07 7.51 13.00
N LEU A 329 23.74 7.33 12.95
CA LEU A 329 23.03 7.03 11.70
C LEU A 329 23.19 8.15 10.67
N MET A 330 23.09 9.42 11.09
CA MET A 330 23.35 10.56 10.20
C MET A 330 24.76 10.50 9.61
N ARG A 331 25.78 10.25 10.45
CA ARG A 331 27.18 10.15 9.99
C ARG A 331 27.38 8.98 9.03
N THR A 332 26.86 7.79 9.38
CA THR A 332 26.98 6.58 8.55
C THR A 332 26.34 6.78 7.19
N LEU A 333 25.10 7.27 7.16
CA LEU A 333 24.38 7.50 5.91
C LEU A 333 25.01 8.62 5.07
N HIS A 334 25.44 9.71 5.71
CA HIS A 334 26.14 10.80 5.01
C HIS A 334 27.46 10.32 4.39
N SER A 335 28.23 9.46 5.07
CA SER A 335 29.45 8.87 4.51
C SER A 335 29.13 7.98 3.31
N ALA A 336 28.15 7.08 3.45
CA ALA A 336 27.78 6.14 2.41
C ALA A 336 27.24 6.84 1.15
N LEU A 337 26.39 7.85 1.30
CA LEU A 337 25.90 8.64 0.17
C LEU A 337 27.00 9.50 -0.47
N ASN A 338 27.98 9.96 0.31
CA ASN A 338 29.17 10.61 -0.24
C ASN A 338 30.13 9.64 -0.93
N GLU A 339 29.98 8.34 -0.83
CA GLU A 339 30.80 7.41 -1.62
C GLU A 339 30.10 7.04 -2.94
N ASN A 340 28.84 7.45 -3.12
CA ASN A 340 28.07 7.20 -4.34
C ASN A 340 28.25 8.32 -5.38
N ASP A 341 29.06 8.05 -6.41
CA ASP A 341 29.43 9.02 -7.46
C ASP A 341 28.24 9.51 -8.30
N GLU A 342 27.20 8.71 -8.50
CA GLU A 342 26.00 9.13 -9.25
C GLU A 342 25.14 10.10 -8.44
N LEU A 343 24.87 9.78 -7.18
CA LEU A 343 24.07 10.64 -6.30
C LEU A 343 24.78 11.98 -6.06
N LYS A 344 26.10 11.98 -5.89
CA LYS A 344 26.91 13.20 -5.76
C LYS A 344 26.86 14.10 -6.98
N LYS A 345 26.73 13.55 -8.19
CA LYS A 345 26.61 14.34 -9.43
C LYS A 345 25.24 15.00 -9.56
N ASN A 346 24.22 14.37 -8.98
CA ASN A 346 22.81 14.73 -9.20
C ASN A 346 22.18 15.54 -8.06
N LEU A 347 22.81 15.59 -6.87
CA LEU A 347 22.28 16.27 -5.68
C LEU A 347 23.24 17.34 -5.18
N THR A 348 22.70 18.49 -4.75
CA THR A 348 23.48 19.48 -4.00
C THR A 348 23.80 18.99 -2.59
N PRO A 349 24.82 19.53 -1.91
CA PRO A 349 25.11 19.21 -0.51
C PRO A 349 23.90 19.39 0.43
N GLU A 350 23.07 20.40 0.17
CA GLU A 350 21.84 20.67 0.95
C GLU A 350 20.79 19.59 0.71
N GLN A 351 20.56 19.19 -0.55
CA GLN A 351 19.65 18.10 -0.90
C GLN A 351 20.09 16.77 -0.30
N LEU A 352 21.41 16.50 -0.32
CA LEU A 352 22.00 15.33 0.32
C LEU A 352 21.77 15.33 1.84
N SER A 353 21.98 16.47 2.49
CA SER A 353 21.79 16.62 3.93
C SER A 353 20.33 16.42 4.34
N GLU A 354 19.38 16.97 3.58
CA GLU A 354 17.96 16.79 3.85
C GLU A 354 17.54 15.33 3.62
N MET A 355 18.00 14.68 2.55
CA MET A 355 17.77 13.24 2.29
C MET A 355 18.28 12.36 3.45
N VAL A 356 19.47 12.67 4.00
CA VAL A 356 19.99 11.98 5.19
C VAL A 356 19.06 12.18 6.38
N LYS A 357 18.64 13.42 6.63
CA LYS A 357 17.78 13.77 7.77
C LYS A 357 16.41 13.10 7.68
N GLU A 358 15.77 13.11 6.51
CA GLU A 358 14.49 12.45 6.25
C GLU A 358 14.59 10.93 6.41
N THR A 359 15.65 10.31 5.87
CA THR A 359 15.88 8.87 6.01
C THR A 359 16.07 8.48 7.47
N VAL A 360 16.89 9.23 8.22
CA VAL A 360 17.12 9.01 9.65
C VAL A 360 15.83 9.22 10.45
N ASN A 361 15.04 10.26 10.15
CA ASN A 361 13.74 10.47 10.78
C ASN A 361 12.80 9.28 10.60
N ARG A 362 12.71 8.75 9.37
CA ARG A 362 11.85 7.61 9.04
C ARG A 362 12.23 6.37 9.83
N VAL A 363 13.51 5.98 9.84
CA VAL A 363 13.97 4.77 10.55
C VAL A 363 14.02 4.92 12.07
N MET A 364 14.04 6.16 12.58
CA MET A 364 13.98 6.47 14.01
C MET A 364 12.57 6.74 14.53
N SER A 365 11.54 6.67 13.67
CA SER A 365 10.16 6.68 14.16
C SER A 365 9.94 5.52 15.15
N PRO A 366 9.05 5.67 16.16
CA PRO A 366 8.82 4.63 17.16
C PRO A 366 8.54 3.26 16.53
N TRP A 367 7.65 3.23 15.54
CA TRP A 367 7.32 2.04 14.77
C TRP A 367 8.54 1.47 14.03
N ALA A 368 9.21 2.25 13.18
CA ALA A 368 10.28 1.71 12.34
C ALA A 368 11.46 1.20 13.17
N HIS A 369 11.85 1.95 14.19
CA HIS A 369 12.94 1.56 15.08
C HIS A 369 12.60 0.26 15.84
N PHE A 370 11.35 0.10 16.29
CA PHE A 370 10.90 -1.17 16.87
C PHE A 370 10.91 -2.30 15.83
N PHE A 371 10.29 -2.09 14.67
CA PHE A 371 10.10 -3.10 13.64
C PHE A 371 11.44 -3.64 13.14
N ILE A 372 12.41 -2.76 12.81
CA ILE A 372 13.76 -3.13 12.37
C ILE A 372 14.45 -4.04 13.40
N LYS A 373 14.30 -3.73 14.69
CA LYS A 373 14.90 -4.49 15.80
C LYS A 373 14.17 -5.79 16.10
N HIS A 374 12.86 -5.84 15.85
CA HIS A 374 12.02 -6.91 16.34
C HIS A 374 12.30 -8.22 15.62
N ASP A 375 12.57 -9.26 16.41
CA ASP A 375 12.68 -10.64 15.95
C ASP A 375 11.41 -11.41 16.36
N PRO A 376 10.54 -11.82 15.42
CA PRO A 376 9.35 -12.59 15.73
C PRO A 376 9.68 -14.03 16.16
N TYR A 377 10.86 -14.54 15.83
CA TYR A 377 11.24 -15.95 16.03
C TYR A 377 11.13 -16.43 17.49
N PRO A 378 11.64 -15.69 18.51
CA PRO A 378 11.49 -16.08 19.91
C PRO A 378 10.03 -16.03 20.41
N VAL A 379 9.18 -15.18 19.82
CA VAL A 379 7.75 -15.09 20.14
C VAL A 379 7.01 -16.29 19.57
N LEU A 380 7.28 -16.64 18.30
CA LEU A 380 6.72 -17.82 17.63
C LEU A 380 6.99 -19.10 18.43
N LYS A 381 8.19 -19.27 19.00
CA LYS A 381 8.53 -20.42 19.86
C LYS A 381 7.67 -20.54 21.13
N LYS A 382 7.06 -19.44 21.57
CA LYS A 382 6.20 -19.42 22.76
C LYS A 382 4.73 -19.74 22.44
N VAL A 383 4.31 -19.67 21.18
CA VAL A 383 2.94 -19.98 20.76
C VAL A 383 2.61 -21.45 21.03
N LYS A 384 1.48 -21.70 21.69
CA LYS A 384 1.00 -23.06 22.05
C LYS A 384 -0.32 -23.45 21.38
N CYS A 385 -1.09 -22.48 20.89
CA CYS A 385 -2.33 -22.76 20.18
C CYS A 385 -2.06 -23.27 18.75
N PRO A 386 -3.06 -23.92 18.12
CA PRO A 386 -3.07 -24.15 16.68
C PRO A 386 -2.74 -22.90 15.87
N THR A 387 -1.95 -23.05 14.83
CA THR A 387 -1.52 -21.94 13.96
C THR A 387 -1.62 -22.33 12.49
N LEU A 388 -2.23 -21.47 11.69
CA LEU A 388 -2.09 -21.48 10.23
C LEU A 388 -1.14 -20.37 9.81
N ALA A 389 -0.09 -20.68 9.06
CA ALA A 389 0.72 -19.70 8.34
C ALA A 389 0.42 -19.81 6.84
N LEU A 390 -0.03 -18.72 6.23
CA LEU A 390 -0.46 -18.64 4.85
C LEU A 390 0.32 -17.52 4.14
N ASN A 391 0.92 -17.80 2.99
CA ASN A 391 1.58 -16.80 2.13
C ASN A 391 1.29 -17.10 0.65
N GLY A 392 1.30 -16.05 -0.18
CA GLY A 392 1.30 -16.19 -1.63
C GLY A 392 2.72 -16.30 -2.21
N THR A 393 2.91 -17.05 -3.31
CA THR A 393 4.24 -17.19 -3.95
C THR A 393 4.72 -15.91 -4.64
N ASN A 394 3.79 -15.02 -5.03
CA ASN A 394 4.08 -13.70 -5.61
C ASN A 394 4.16 -12.60 -4.54
N ASP A 395 4.22 -12.94 -3.25
CA ASP A 395 4.42 -11.95 -2.19
C ASP A 395 5.86 -11.41 -2.20
N LEU A 396 6.03 -10.19 -2.72
CA LEU A 396 7.31 -9.48 -2.75
C LEU A 396 7.62 -8.70 -1.46
N GLN A 397 6.65 -8.56 -0.55
CA GLN A 397 6.82 -7.81 0.70
C GLN A 397 7.23 -8.72 1.85
N VAL A 398 6.60 -9.90 1.93
CA VAL A 398 6.96 -10.95 2.88
C VAL A 398 7.22 -12.23 2.08
N PRO A 399 8.43 -12.38 1.50
CA PRO A 399 8.77 -13.53 0.66
C PRO A 399 8.45 -14.86 1.35
N ALA A 400 7.58 -15.65 0.72
CA ALA A 400 6.95 -16.82 1.32
C ALA A 400 7.97 -17.84 1.81
N LYS A 401 8.90 -18.24 0.94
CA LYS A 401 9.89 -19.29 1.23
C LYS A 401 10.69 -19.03 2.52
N GLN A 402 11.24 -17.84 2.68
CA GLN A 402 12.09 -17.48 3.82
C GLN A 402 11.27 -17.37 5.11
N ASN A 403 10.12 -16.70 5.06
CA ASN A 403 9.29 -16.47 6.25
C ASN A 403 8.62 -17.76 6.72
N LEU A 404 8.02 -18.54 5.81
CA LEU A 404 7.41 -19.82 6.15
C LEU A 404 8.43 -20.83 6.67
N ALA A 405 9.66 -20.86 6.13
CA ALA A 405 10.73 -21.70 6.65
C ALA A 405 11.09 -21.34 8.10
N ALA A 406 11.26 -20.05 8.40
CA ALA A 406 11.57 -19.60 9.74
C ALA A 406 10.42 -19.87 10.73
N ILE A 407 9.16 -19.69 10.33
CA ILE A 407 7.99 -20.05 11.15
C ILE A 407 7.98 -21.56 11.44
N ARG A 408 8.18 -22.42 10.41
CA ARG A 408 8.27 -23.88 10.61
C ARG A 408 9.38 -24.25 11.58
N GLN A 409 10.54 -23.61 11.48
CA GLN A 409 11.67 -23.88 12.35
C GLN A 409 11.37 -23.50 13.80
N ALA A 410 10.76 -22.33 14.04
CA ALA A 410 10.34 -21.91 15.38
C ALA A 410 9.38 -22.91 16.04
N PHE A 411 8.37 -23.38 15.30
CA PHE A 411 7.42 -24.38 15.82
C PHE A 411 8.09 -25.74 16.08
N THR A 412 8.97 -26.18 15.17
CA THR A 412 9.76 -27.40 15.33
C THR A 412 10.60 -27.37 16.60
N GLU A 413 11.35 -26.29 16.82
CA GLU A 413 12.18 -26.11 18.02
C GLU A 413 11.38 -25.95 19.32
N SER A 414 10.16 -25.41 19.23
CA SER A 414 9.27 -25.28 20.39
C SER A 414 8.57 -26.57 20.80
N GLY A 415 8.61 -27.60 19.93
CA GLY A 415 7.84 -28.83 20.07
C GLY A 415 6.33 -28.69 19.81
N ASN A 416 5.85 -27.51 19.39
CA ASN A 416 4.44 -27.32 19.02
C ASN A 416 4.17 -27.92 17.64
N LYS A 417 3.49 -29.07 17.61
CA LYS A 417 3.13 -29.79 16.37
C LYS A 417 1.86 -29.27 15.69
N LYS A 418 1.21 -28.24 16.24
CA LYS A 418 -0.08 -27.72 15.76
C LYS A 418 0.09 -26.59 14.73
N LEU A 419 1.08 -26.71 13.85
CA LEU A 419 1.34 -25.76 12.78
C LEU A 419 0.85 -26.34 11.45
N THR A 420 -0.03 -25.62 10.78
CA THR A 420 -0.34 -25.80 9.36
C THR A 420 0.33 -24.68 8.59
N VAL A 421 1.02 -25.01 7.50
CA VAL A 421 1.62 -24.00 6.63
C VAL A 421 1.23 -24.27 5.20
N ILE A 422 0.72 -23.24 4.53
CA ILE A 422 0.24 -23.31 3.17
C ILE A 422 0.87 -22.15 2.39
N GLU A 423 1.47 -22.50 1.26
CA GLU A 423 1.97 -21.55 0.27
C GLU A 423 1.02 -21.62 -0.93
N LEU A 424 0.46 -20.47 -1.34
CA LEU A 424 -0.55 -20.37 -2.38
C LEU A 424 0.05 -19.79 -3.65
N GLU A 425 0.03 -20.58 -4.72
CA GLU A 425 0.62 -20.21 -6.01
C GLU A 425 -0.06 -18.98 -6.64
N GLY A 426 0.75 -18.03 -7.13
CA GLY A 426 0.32 -16.85 -7.89
C GLY A 426 -0.27 -15.71 -7.08
N LEU A 427 -0.39 -15.85 -5.76
CA LEU A 427 -0.98 -14.82 -4.92
C LEU A 427 0.06 -13.77 -4.48
N ASN A 428 -0.30 -12.49 -4.59
CA ASN A 428 0.53 -11.38 -4.09
C ASN A 428 0.38 -11.20 -2.56
N HIS A 429 0.98 -10.13 -2.02
CA HIS A 429 0.91 -9.80 -0.60
C HIS A 429 -0.53 -9.64 -0.06
N LEU A 430 -1.45 -9.10 -0.86
CA LEU A 430 -2.87 -8.92 -0.50
C LEU A 430 -3.71 -10.18 -0.74
N PHE A 431 -3.08 -11.31 -1.06
CA PHE A 431 -3.74 -12.55 -1.47
C PHE A 431 -4.63 -12.41 -2.72
N GLN A 432 -4.25 -11.53 -3.66
CA GLN A 432 -4.89 -11.46 -4.98
C GLN A 432 -4.10 -12.29 -5.99
N GLU A 433 -4.76 -12.94 -6.94
CA GLU A 433 -4.09 -13.49 -8.12
C GLU A 433 -3.38 -12.36 -8.88
N SER A 434 -2.08 -12.56 -9.14
CA SER A 434 -1.20 -11.52 -9.69
C SER A 434 -0.23 -12.11 -10.70
N GLU A 435 0.23 -11.29 -11.64
CA GLU A 435 1.26 -11.70 -12.59
C GLU A 435 2.67 -11.45 -12.04
N THR A 436 2.89 -10.29 -11.43
CA THR A 436 4.23 -9.86 -10.99
C THR A 436 4.39 -9.81 -9.48
N GLY A 437 3.29 -9.64 -8.74
CA GLY A 437 3.28 -9.42 -7.28
C GLY A 437 3.55 -7.96 -6.88
N LEU A 438 3.75 -7.07 -7.84
CA LEU A 438 4.07 -5.67 -7.59
C LEU A 438 2.85 -4.91 -7.03
N PRO A 439 3.06 -3.97 -6.10
CA PRO A 439 1.98 -3.12 -5.55
C PRO A 439 1.22 -2.28 -6.59
N ASN A 440 1.77 -2.06 -7.78
CA ASN A 440 1.09 -1.35 -8.86
C ASN A 440 -0.06 -2.17 -9.49
N GLU A 441 -0.10 -3.48 -9.29
CA GLU A 441 -1.21 -4.33 -9.73
C GLU A 441 -2.42 -4.23 -8.78
N TYR A 442 -2.21 -3.85 -7.52
CA TYR A 442 -3.23 -3.96 -6.46
C TYR A 442 -4.53 -3.26 -6.83
N GLY A 443 -4.48 -2.04 -7.36
CA GLY A 443 -5.69 -1.31 -7.75
C GLY A 443 -6.31 -1.75 -9.07
N VAL A 444 -5.53 -2.43 -9.93
CA VAL A 444 -5.95 -2.90 -11.26
C VAL A 444 -6.66 -4.24 -11.17
N ILE A 445 -6.23 -5.12 -10.26
CA ILE A 445 -6.87 -6.41 -10.02
C ILE A 445 -8.30 -6.17 -9.49
N GLU A 446 -9.28 -6.90 -10.01
CA GLU A 446 -10.67 -6.81 -9.53
C GLU A 446 -10.89 -7.67 -8.28
N GLU A 447 -10.19 -8.80 -8.19
CA GLU A 447 -10.19 -9.67 -7.02
C GLU A 447 -9.67 -8.92 -5.80
N THR A 448 -10.44 -8.92 -4.72
CA THR A 448 -10.08 -8.32 -3.43
C THR A 448 -9.32 -9.30 -2.55
N PHE A 449 -9.73 -10.57 -2.55
CA PHE A 449 -9.08 -11.60 -1.76
C PHE A 449 -9.36 -12.98 -2.36
N SER A 450 -8.33 -13.80 -2.56
CA SER A 450 -8.45 -15.05 -3.29
C SER A 450 -9.43 -16.04 -2.63
N PRO A 451 -10.38 -16.62 -3.38
CA PRO A 451 -11.19 -17.74 -2.90
C PRO A 451 -10.37 -18.91 -2.39
N LYS A 452 -9.18 -19.18 -2.97
CA LYS A 452 -8.26 -20.23 -2.51
C LYS A 452 -7.77 -19.97 -1.08
N ALA A 453 -7.52 -18.70 -0.75
CA ALA A 453 -7.11 -18.29 0.58
C ALA A 453 -8.28 -18.38 1.57
N LEU A 454 -9.49 -17.94 1.19
CA LEU A 454 -10.71 -18.09 1.99
C LEU A 454 -10.98 -19.57 2.32
N ASP A 455 -10.88 -20.46 1.34
CA ASP A 455 -11.08 -21.89 1.53
C ASP A 455 -10.02 -22.53 2.44
N ALA A 456 -8.76 -22.06 2.37
CA ALA A 456 -7.70 -22.52 3.26
C ALA A 456 -7.95 -22.10 4.72
N ILE A 457 -8.35 -20.83 4.92
CA ILE A 457 -8.75 -20.29 6.22
C ILE A 457 -9.93 -21.07 6.79
N MET A 458 -10.99 -21.25 6.01
CA MET A 458 -12.21 -21.92 6.46
C MET A 458 -11.94 -23.38 6.83
N ARG A 459 -11.19 -24.12 5.99
CA ARG A 459 -10.81 -25.51 6.29
C ARG A 459 -10.00 -25.63 7.57
N PHE A 460 -9.07 -24.70 7.81
CA PHE A 460 -8.31 -24.70 9.06
C PHE A 460 -9.21 -24.47 10.27
N ILE A 461 -10.09 -23.46 10.24
CA ILE A 461 -10.98 -23.17 11.38
C ILE A 461 -11.95 -24.34 11.64
N CYS A 462 -12.52 -24.94 10.60
CA CYS A 462 -13.41 -26.10 10.71
C CYS A 462 -12.74 -27.35 11.32
N ALA A 463 -11.42 -27.47 11.22
CA ALA A 463 -10.68 -28.61 11.74
C ALA A 463 -10.38 -28.50 13.26
N LEU A 464 -10.74 -27.39 13.92
CA LEU A 464 -10.49 -27.09 15.35
C LEU A 464 -11.69 -27.39 16.26
#